data_AF-A0A9Q0S359-F1
#
_entry.id   AF-A0A9Q0S359-F1
#
_cell.length_a   1.000
_cell.length_b   1.000
_cell.length_c   1.000
_cell.angle_alpha   90.00
_cell.angle_beta   90.00
_cell.angle_gamma   90.00
#
_symmetry.space_group_name_H-M   'P 1'
#
loop_
_entity.id
_entity.type
_entity.pdbx_description
1 polymer ?
#
loop_
_entity_poly.entity_id
_entity_poly.type
_entity_poly.pdbx_seq_one_letter_code
_entity_poly.pdbx_strand_id
1 'polypeptide(L)'
;MDKRKTTDNVVSRPSTRISRLVQPRKYSCTPHGLNRNRSSSTENIQSYDRGANKRSRSANPQYAIETPLKPIARSLSSLFTPASISKNVIPKKPMNEQNARILEILRTHHFGPNFLPSGLQSMTAKQFVEIIRFFACSICGNKIVIQDNNIDDVKRFVEFVQYPLQMNKSWFKTPTLSVAFDRNVEFLDWLCDFIAPDDGNALAKEMAEVNGFGDQQFSARFIDDVTNGYVIFNSDVASESQNWVSKWTDELITCKTGAEDIAVTNVRLQEEYQNLLATETTFAHEELLQTQLKKRNELCEMVAQMEAKVDEEEIDFQERSNELNLLTAKRRELIETVDELKATIKKQNVSAEDRKKMVFEMKEKEGMIEEKKTFVASSVAIADENAVKIARLKIQKTAKIFALNVLMQKVFQLGINIEEINLSEVSINETDNKDEIRTKLKLFDRIKEFASEQCSSTQILLNDIQTKVTSATSELFKSEDEIAYLKKHLHSLEVQIQKVDDEIVDENYATEQQRQQKQTEIEHLLHGNDKLIQKIENSEKMAETLKDENRRIFIGIQVEADGLLKEKIKQQSLQESALQELEQLIGEVKNAIKNLK
;
A
#
# COMPACT_ATOMS: atom_id res chain seq x y z
N MET A 1 -40.24 57.71 -66.31
CA MET A 1 -38.92 57.72 -65.65
C MET A 1 -38.68 56.32 -65.12
N ASP A 2 -38.13 55.34 -65.86
CA ASP A 2 -36.93 55.30 -66.71
C ASP A 2 -35.73 54.74 -65.90
N LYS A 3 -35.03 53.66 -66.29
CA LYS A 3 -35.01 52.93 -67.58
C LYS A 3 -35.01 51.40 -67.41
N ARG A 4 -35.36 50.68 -68.48
CA ARG A 4 -35.16 49.23 -68.65
C ARG A 4 -33.75 48.90 -69.15
N LYS A 5 -33.27 47.68 -68.87
CA LYS A 5 -32.40 46.80 -69.70
C LYS A 5 -32.52 45.38 -69.11
N THR A 6 -32.66 44.24 -69.81
CA THR A 6 -32.40 43.75 -71.20
C THR A 6 -30.92 43.69 -71.59
N THR A 7 -30.37 42.59 -72.13
CA THR A 7 -30.91 41.23 -72.49
C THR A 7 -30.15 40.14 -71.68
N ASP A 8 -29.99 38.84 -72.00
CA ASP A 8 -30.33 37.98 -73.17
C ASP A 8 -30.36 36.46 -72.81
N ASN A 9 -30.59 35.60 -73.82
CA ASN A 9 -30.36 34.14 -73.79
C ASN A 9 -29.09 33.74 -74.58
N VAL A 10 -28.59 32.51 -74.41
CA VAL A 10 -28.41 31.52 -75.51
C VAL A 10 -27.86 30.16 -75.00
N VAL A 11 -28.29 29.09 -75.70
CA VAL A 11 -28.05 27.67 -75.42
C VAL A 11 -26.66 27.19 -75.87
N SER A 12 -26.05 26.25 -75.13
CA SER A 12 -25.19 25.22 -75.74
C SER A 12 -25.20 23.86 -75.02
N ARG A 13 -25.49 22.81 -75.78
CA ARG A 13 -25.32 21.36 -75.53
C ARG A 13 -24.91 20.74 -76.89
N PRO A 14 -24.39 19.50 -76.96
CA PRO A 14 -23.44 18.80 -76.07
C PRO A 14 -22.23 18.29 -76.91
N SER A 15 -21.34 17.46 -76.35
CA SER A 15 -20.42 16.64 -77.16
C SER A 15 -20.02 15.33 -76.45
N THR A 16 -19.48 14.35 -77.20
CA THR A 16 -19.45 12.92 -76.83
C THR A 16 -18.12 12.21 -77.10
N ARG A 17 -17.72 11.31 -76.19
CA ARG A 17 -16.81 10.14 -76.36
C ARG A 17 -17.16 9.13 -75.24
N ILE A 18 -17.47 7.84 -75.44
CA ILE A 18 -17.07 6.76 -76.37
C ILE A 18 -15.83 5.96 -75.90
N SER A 19 -16.14 4.96 -75.06
CA SER A 19 -15.75 3.53 -75.14
C SER A 19 -14.29 3.04 -75.03
N ARG A 20 -14.05 2.19 -74.01
CA ARG A 20 -13.51 0.80 -74.01
C ARG A 20 -13.49 0.31 -72.54
N LEU A 21 -14.00 -0.85 -72.09
CA LEU A 21 -14.24 -2.19 -72.64
C LEU A 21 -12.98 -3.09 -72.67
N VAL A 22 -12.81 -3.87 -71.59
CA VAL A 22 -11.92 -5.05 -71.43
C VAL A 22 -12.71 -6.13 -70.67
N GLN A 23 -12.41 -7.41 -70.90
CA GLN A 23 -13.21 -8.58 -70.46
C GLN A 23 -12.53 -9.45 -69.37
N PRO A 24 -13.26 -10.37 -68.70
CA PRO A 24 -12.79 -11.11 -67.53
C PRO A 24 -12.01 -12.40 -67.88
N ARG A 25 -11.51 -13.10 -66.85
CA ARG A 25 -11.04 -14.49 -66.92
C ARG A 25 -11.79 -15.40 -65.94
N LYS A 26 -11.94 -16.67 -66.32
CA LYS A 26 -12.45 -17.82 -65.54
C LYS A 26 -11.50 -19.01 -65.75
N TYR A 27 -11.86 -20.18 -65.20
CA TYR A 27 -11.22 -21.50 -65.32
C TYR A 27 -9.98 -21.71 -64.43
N SER A 28 -9.75 -22.89 -63.82
CA SER A 28 -10.61 -24.09 -63.66
C SER A 28 -10.10 -25.00 -62.52
N CYS A 29 -10.83 -26.08 -62.22
CA CYS A 29 -10.75 -26.87 -60.99
C CYS A 29 -9.81 -28.09 -61.03
N THR A 30 -9.27 -28.49 -59.86
CA THR A 30 -9.09 -29.90 -59.35
C THR A 30 -8.15 -30.88 -60.11
N PRO A 31 -7.86 -32.11 -59.60
CA PRO A 31 -7.98 -32.70 -58.23
C PRO A 31 -6.73 -33.50 -57.71
N HIS A 32 -6.83 -34.01 -56.47
CA HIS A 32 -6.16 -35.21 -55.89
C HIS A 32 -4.62 -35.23 -55.61
N GLY A 33 -4.23 -35.99 -54.57
CA GLY A 33 -2.82 -36.33 -54.26
C GLY A 33 -2.59 -36.82 -52.82
N LEU A 34 -2.64 -38.14 -52.59
CA LEU A 34 -2.50 -38.75 -51.25
C LEU A 34 -1.03 -38.94 -50.78
N ASN A 35 -0.86 -38.94 -49.45
CA ASN A 35 0.02 -39.83 -48.65
C ASN A 35 1.55 -39.60 -48.48
N ARG A 36 1.95 -39.81 -47.21
CA ARG A 36 3.13 -40.56 -46.69
C ARG A 36 4.57 -39.99 -46.72
N ASN A 37 5.02 -39.70 -45.48
CA ASN A 37 6.14 -40.36 -44.77
C ASN A 37 7.60 -39.92 -44.98
N ARG A 38 8.33 -40.05 -43.86
CA ARG A 38 9.80 -40.09 -43.64
C ARG A 38 10.53 -38.73 -43.78
N SER A 39 11.20 -38.22 -42.73
CA SER A 39 12.51 -38.63 -42.14
C SER A 39 13.69 -38.09 -42.97
N SER A 40 14.88 -37.75 -42.44
CA SER A 40 15.50 -38.07 -41.13
C SER A 40 16.65 -37.11 -40.77
N SER A 41 16.87 -36.88 -39.47
CA SER A 41 18.20 -36.76 -38.83
C SER A 41 17.98 -36.66 -37.30
N THR A 42 18.35 -37.55 -36.37
CA THR A 42 19.41 -38.59 -36.22
C THR A 42 20.78 -38.11 -35.76
N GLU A 43 20.97 -38.08 -34.43
CA GLU A 43 22.11 -38.61 -33.65
C GLU A 43 21.57 -38.77 -32.21
N ASN A 44 21.54 -39.92 -31.51
CA ASN A 44 22.57 -40.94 -31.19
C ASN A 44 23.78 -40.32 -30.49
N ILE A 45 24.36 -40.88 -29.41
CA ILE A 45 24.51 -42.28 -28.94
C ILE A 45 24.18 -42.32 -27.42
N GLN A 46 23.32 -43.20 -26.86
CA GLN A 46 23.60 -44.54 -26.27
C GLN A 46 24.76 -44.57 -25.22
N SER A 47 24.85 -45.47 -24.23
CA SER A 47 24.31 -46.84 -24.10
C SER A 47 24.43 -47.39 -22.64
N TYR A 48 23.57 -48.37 -22.27
CA TYR A 48 23.83 -49.57 -21.41
C TYR A 48 24.45 -49.43 -19.97
N ASP A 49 24.21 -50.31 -18.99
CA ASP A 49 23.23 -51.41 -18.81
C ASP A 49 22.89 -51.64 -17.30
N ARG A 50 21.95 -52.56 -17.03
CA ARG A 50 21.61 -53.28 -15.76
C ARG A 50 22.47 -53.06 -14.49
N GLY A 51 21.76 -52.80 -13.38
CA GLY A 51 21.48 -53.90 -12.43
C GLY A 51 21.85 -53.76 -10.94
N ALA A 52 21.27 -54.68 -10.15
CA ALA A 52 21.56 -55.06 -8.76
C ALA A 52 21.22 -54.09 -7.59
N ASN A 53 20.15 -54.47 -6.88
CA ASN A 53 19.91 -54.35 -5.43
C ASN A 53 20.93 -53.59 -4.54
N LYS A 54 20.42 -52.63 -3.76
CA LYS A 54 20.74 -52.53 -2.31
C LYS A 54 19.64 -51.83 -1.52
N ARG A 55 19.40 -52.32 -0.29
CA ARG A 55 18.51 -51.69 0.70
C ARG A 55 19.28 -50.56 1.41
N SER A 56 18.64 -49.41 1.66
CA SER A 56 18.59 -48.79 3.01
C SER A 56 17.83 -47.47 3.06
N ARG A 57 17.03 -47.34 4.12
CA ARG A 57 16.78 -46.14 4.95
C ARG A 57 16.53 -44.81 4.25
N SER A 58 15.29 -44.35 4.35
CA SER A 58 14.95 -42.92 4.36
C SER A 58 15.78 -42.18 5.40
N ALA A 59 16.36 -41.05 5.00
CA ALA A 59 16.98 -40.08 5.89
C ALA A 59 16.11 -38.81 5.90
N ASN A 60 15.62 -38.42 7.08
CA ASN A 60 15.05 -37.09 7.25
C ASN A 60 16.22 -36.08 7.23
N PRO A 61 16.15 -34.98 6.46
CA PRO A 61 17.05 -33.86 6.66
C PRO A 61 16.69 -33.20 8.00
N GLN A 62 17.50 -33.43 9.03
CA GLN A 62 17.40 -32.66 10.27
C GLN A 62 17.88 -31.23 9.98
N TYR A 63 16.96 -30.27 9.98
CA TYR A 63 17.33 -28.87 10.08
C TYR A 63 17.97 -28.64 11.45
N ALA A 64 19.28 -28.42 11.46
CA ALA A 64 20.01 -28.00 12.64
C ALA A 64 19.65 -26.53 12.93
N ILE A 65 18.65 -26.34 13.80
CA ILE A 65 18.43 -25.03 14.43
C ILE A 65 19.54 -24.85 15.45
N GLU A 66 20.59 -24.11 15.08
CA GLU A 66 21.63 -23.69 16.01
C GLU A 66 21.02 -22.76 17.05
N THR A 67 20.94 -23.23 18.31
CA THR A 67 20.39 -22.45 19.43
C THR A 67 21.49 -21.58 20.05
N PRO A 68 21.44 -20.24 19.95
CA PRO A 68 22.50 -19.35 20.42
C PRO A 68 22.46 -19.10 21.94
N LEU A 69 22.13 -20.12 22.73
CA LEU A 69 22.10 -20.05 24.20
C LEU A 69 22.96 -21.15 24.81
N LYS A 70 24.25 -20.83 25.02
CA LYS A 70 25.07 -21.58 25.97
C LYS A 70 24.44 -21.41 27.37
N PRO A 71 24.17 -22.48 28.13
CA PRO A 71 23.70 -22.34 29.49
C PRO A 71 24.81 -21.70 30.33
N ILE A 72 24.62 -20.46 30.76
CA ILE A 72 25.50 -19.80 31.73
C ILE A 72 25.21 -20.44 33.10
N ALA A 73 25.83 -21.60 33.34
CA ALA A 73 25.82 -22.30 34.62
C ALA A 73 26.71 -21.58 35.65
N ARG A 74 26.52 -20.27 35.83
CA ARG A 74 27.00 -19.54 37.00
C ARG A 74 26.24 -20.09 38.21
N SER A 75 26.96 -20.62 39.18
CA SER A 75 26.37 -21.07 40.44
C SER A 75 25.54 -19.94 41.06
N LEU A 76 24.35 -20.28 41.59
CA LEU A 76 23.51 -19.34 42.34
C LEU A 76 24.24 -18.71 43.55
N SER A 77 25.34 -19.33 44.01
CA SER A 77 26.26 -18.76 45.00
C SER A 77 26.99 -17.49 44.55
N SER A 78 26.92 -17.10 43.27
CA SER A 78 27.56 -15.89 42.73
C SER A 78 26.63 -14.66 42.64
N LEU A 79 25.32 -14.84 42.84
CA LEU A 79 24.34 -13.73 42.82
C LEU A 79 24.32 -12.91 44.12
N PHE A 80 24.97 -13.39 45.19
CA PHE A 80 24.98 -12.75 46.51
C PHE A 80 26.37 -12.22 46.92
N THR A 81 27.29 -12.05 45.97
CA THR A 81 28.59 -11.41 46.20
C THR A 81 28.67 -10.08 45.46
N PRO A 82 28.59 -8.93 46.16
CA PRO A 82 28.88 -7.63 45.57
C PRO A 82 30.28 -7.58 44.95
N ALA A 83 30.43 -6.85 43.85
CA ALA A 83 31.69 -6.74 43.09
C ALA A 83 32.87 -6.15 43.91
N SER A 84 32.58 -5.57 45.07
CA SER A 84 33.51 -4.90 45.99
C SER A 84 34.25 -5.83 46.97
N ILE A 85 33.83 -7.09 47.13
CA ILE A 85 34.22 -7.90 48.31
C ILE A 85 35.26 -8.98 47.99
N SER A 86 36.53 -8.68 48.31
CA SER A 86 37.49 -9.73 48.62
C SER A 86 37.12 -10.37 49.97
N LYS A 87 37.06 -11.71 50.02
CA LYS A 87 36.65 -12.41 51.24
C LYS A 87 37.63 -12.09 52.37
N ASN A 88 37.09 -11.65 53.51
CA ASN A 88 37.73 -11.34 54.81
C ASN A 88 38.07 -9.87 55.13
N VAL A 89 37.86 -8.88 54.25
CA VAL A 89 37.99 -7.46 54.63
C VAL A 89 36.88 -6.60 54.00
N ILE A 90 35.99 -6.06 54.84
CA ILE A 90 35.18 -4.89 54.45
C ILE A 90 36.08 -3.64 54.62
N PRO A 91 36.29 -2.81 53.58
CA PRO A 91 37.07 -1.58 53.71
C PRO A 91 36.36 -0.61 54.66
N LYS A 92 37.07 -0.11 55.67
CA LYS A 92 36.53 0.84 56.65
C LYS A 92 36.33 2.23 56.02
N LYS A 93 35.16 2.44 55.41
CA LYS A 93 34.67 3.79 55.11
C LYS A 93 34.54 4.61 56.40
N PRO A 94 34.69 5.94 56.37
CA PRO A 94 34.41 6.78 57.53
C PRO A 94 32.93 6.69 57.92
N MET A 95 32.66 6.52 59.21
CA MET A 95 31.31 6.34 59.78
C MET A 95 30.29 7.40 59.31
N ASN A 96 30.72 8.64 59.07
CA ASN A 96 29.86 9.72 58.58
C ASN A 96 29.36 9.49 57.14
N GLU A 97 30.17 8.89 56.28
CA GLU A 97 29.84 8.56 54.89
C GLU A 97 28.85 7.39 54.82
N GLN A 98 29.08 6.36 55.65
CA GLN A 98 28.15 5.24 55.82
C GLN A 98 26.77 5.74 56.29
N ASN A 99 26.75 6.56 57.34
CA ASN A 99 25.51 7.17 57.84
C ASN A 99 24.80 8.03 56.78
N ALA A 100 25.55 8.81 55.98
CA ALA A 100 24.98 9.61 54.91
C ALA A 100 24.35 8.75 53.80
N ARG A 101 25.05 7.71 53.32
CA ARG A 101 24.57 6.80 52.28
C ARG A 101 23.31 6.05 52.70
N ILE A 102 23.29 5.50 53.91
CA ILE A 102 22.12 4.79 54.45
C ILE A 102 20.92 5.75 54.55
N LEU A 103 21.12 6.97 55.08
CA LEU A 103 20.05 7.95 55.20
C LEU A 103 19.50 8.40 53.84
N GLU A 104 20.34 8.45 52.80
CA GLU A 104 19.88 8.82 51.45
C GLU A 104 19.05 7.71 50.80
N ILE A 105 19.52 6.46 50.84
CA ILE A 105 18.77 5.30 50.31
C ILE A 105 17.40 5.17 51.01
N LEU A 106 17.33 5.42 52.32
CA LEU A 106 16.05 5.43 53.04
C LEU A 106 15.11 6.55 52.56
N ARG A 107 15.61 7.77 52.31
CA ARG A 107 14.79 8.89 51.78
C ARG A 107 14.21 8.57 50.42
N THR A 108 15.00 7.97 49.52
CA THR A 108 14.58 7.63 48.17
C THR A 108 13.43 6.62 48.20
N HIS A 109 13.60 5.51 48.92
CA HIS A 109 12.60 4.45 48.99
C HIS A 109 11.56 4.68 50.12
N HIS A 110 10.89 5.82 50.05
CA HIS A 110 9.69 6.19 50.81
C HIS A 110 9.76 6.30 52.35
N PHE A 111 10.94 6.18 53.00
CA PHE A 111 11.03 6.61 54.40
C PHE A 111 11.02 8.14 54.47
N GLY A 112 9.83 8.70 54.74
CA GLY A 112 9.62 10.15 54.79
C GLY A 112 10.60 10.88 55.72
N PRO A 113 10.89 12.18 55.49
CA PRO A 113 11.99 12.89 56.14
C PRO A 113 11.93 12.95 57.67
N ASN A 114 10.74 12.72 58.25
CA ASN A 114 10.49 12.67 59.69
C ASN A 114 10.74 11.28 60.32
N PHE A 115 11.16 10.27 59.55
CA PHE A 115 11.37 8.90 60.05
C PHE A 115 12.63 8.77 60.92
N LEU A 116 13.72 9.49 60.59
CA LEU A 116 14.93 9.61 61.42
C LEU A 116 15.40 11.08 61.47
N PRO A 117 14.67 11.96 62.19
CA PRO A 117 14.89 13.41 62.13
C PRO A 117 16.22 13.87 62.75
N SER A 118 16.84 13.04 63.60
CA SER A 118 18.18 13.25 64.15
C SER A 118 19.18 12.18 63.70
N GLY A 119 18.92 11.53 62.55
CA GLY A 119 19.77 10.51 61.95
C GLY A 119 19.80 9.18 62.71
N LEU A 120 20.63 8.25 62.23
CA LEU A 120 20.69 6.85 62.68
C LEU A 120 21.02 6.69 64.16
N GLN A 121 21.78 7.61 64.77
CA GLN A 121 22.10 7.61 66.20
C GLN A 121 20.85 7.74 67.11
N SER A 122 19.74 8.23 66.55
CA SER A 122 18.45 8.40 67.25
C SER A 122 17.43 7.27 67.02
N MET A 123 17.79 6.23 66.25
CA MET A 123 16.82 5.19 65.89
C MET A 123 16.34 4.36 67.09
N THR A 124 15.04 4.08 67.14
CA THR A 124 14.48 3.06 68.05
C THR A 124 14.70 1.65 67.50
N ALA A 125 14.59 0.64 68.38
CA ALA A 125 14.61 -0.76 67.95
C ALA A 125 13.51 -1.11 66.93
N LYS A 126 12.35 -0.43 66.98
CA LYS A 126 11.30 -0.59 65.96
C LYS A 126 11.76 -0.06 64.60
N GLN A 127 12.24 1.19 64.53
CA GLN A 127 12.74 1.78 63.29
C GLN A 127 13.89 0.97 62.69
N PHE A 128 14.77 0.39 63.52
CA PHE A 128 15.81 -0.53 63.05
C PHE A 128 15.24 -1.80 62.40
N VAL A 129 14.27 -2.47 63.04
CA VAL A 129 13.62 -3.66 62.45
C VAL A 129 12.84 -3.30 61.19
N GLU A 130 12.27 -2.11 61.11
CA GLU A 130 11.54 -1.58 59.96
C GLU A 130 12.46 -1.27 58.76
N ILE A 131 13.65 -0.72 59.02
CA ILE A 131 14.74 -0.58 58.03
C ILE A 131 15.22 -1.96 57.55
N ILE A 132 15.47 -2.90 58.47
CA ILE A 132 15.92 -4.25 58.10
C ILE A 132 14.83 -5.02 57.33
N ARG A 133 13.55 -4.81 57.64
CA ARG A 133 12.42 -5.32 56.83
C ARG A 133 12.48 -4.80 55.40
N PHE A 134 12.70 -3.50 55.20
CA PHE A 134 12.86 -2.94 53.87
C PHE A 134 14.01 -3.62 53.10
N PHE A 135 15.22 -3.69 53.67
CA PHE A 135 16.33 -4.40 53.04
C PHE A 135 16.03 -5.89 52.78
N ALA A 136 15.33 -6.57 53.68
CA ALA A 136 14.94 -7.96 53.48
C ALA A 136 13.93 -8.14 52.33
N CYS A 137 12.93 -7.26 52.22
CA CYS A 137 12.01 -7.27 51.09
C CYS A 137 12.73 -6.95 49.76
N SER A 138 13.60 -5.94 49.72
CA SER A 138 14.32 -5.56 48.49
C SER A 138 15.33 -6.61 48.03
N ILE A 139 16.01 -7.32 48.95
CA ILE A 139 17.08 -8.27 48.62
C ILE A 139 16.55 -9.72 48.48
N CYS A 140 15.51 -10.10 49.22
CA CYS A 140 15.01 -11.48 49.28
C CYS A 140 13.57 -11.66 48.77
N GLY A 141 12.85 -10.56 48.50
CA GLY A 141 11.42 -10.61 48.18
C GLY A 141 10.62 -11.33 49.25
N ASN A 142 9.68 -12.18 48.82
CA ASN A 142 8.81 -12.95 49.72
C ASN A 142 9.50 -14.12 50.44
N LYS A 143 10.82 -14.34 50.25
CA LYS A 143 11.53 -15.50 50.84
C LYS A 143 11.80 -15.37 52.35
N ILE A 144 11.84 -14.13 52.88
CA ILE A 144 11.99 -13.86 54.31
C ILE A 144 11.00 -12.78 54.74
N VAL A 145 10.05 -13.15 55.60
CA VAL A 145 9.07 -12.24 56.19
C VAL A 145 9.50 -11.91 57.61
N ILE A 146 9.98 -10.68 57.84
CA ILE A 146 10.35 -10.19 59.17
C ILE A 146 9.10 -9.66 59.87
N GLN A 147 8.59 -10.40 60.86
CA GLN A 147 7.41 -9.99 61.64
C GLN A 147 7.73 -8.82 62.60
N ASP A 148 6.70 -8.09 63.04
CA ASP A 148 6.88 -6.86 63.84
C ASP A 148 7.70 -7.11 65.12
N ASN A 149 8.81 -6.36 65.24
CA ASN A 149 9.81 -6.47 66.31
C ASN A 149 10.47 -7.87 66.48
N ASN A 150 10.33 -8.81 65.53
CA ASN A 150 10.93 -10.14 65.67
C ASN A 150 12.42 -10.17 65.31
N ILE A 151 13.26 -10.09 66.34
CA ILE A 151 14.73 -10.11 66.21
C ILE A 151 15.28 -11.49 65.82
N ASP A 152 14.52 -12.59 65.99
CA ASP A 152 14.92 -13.89 65.44
C ASP A 152 14.81 -13.94 63.90
N ASP A 153 13.85 -13.22 63.30
CA ASP A 153 13.76 -13.10 61.84
C ASP A 153 14.86 -12.20 61.28
N VAL A 154 15.25 -11.13 62.01
CA VAL A 154 16.46 -10.34 61.70
C VAL A 154 17.72 -11.22 61.71
N LYS A 155 17.87 -12.13 62.68
CA LYS A 155 19.01 -13.05 62.73
C LYS A 155 18.99 -14.06 61.57
N ARG A 156 17.82 -14.62 61.23
CA ARG A 156 17.63 -15.49 60.05
C ARG A 156 17.99 -14.76 58.74
N PHE A 157 17.62 -13.49 58.61
CA PHE A 157 17.98 -12.66 57.45
C PHE A 157 19.50 -12.49 57.32
N VAL A 158 20.19 -12.14 58.41
CA VAL A 158 21.67 -12.00 58.45
C VAL A 158 22.37 -13.29 58.05
N GLU A 159 21.85 -14.44 58.50
CA GLU A 159 22.36 -15.77 58.15
C GLU A 159 22.09 -16.13 56.68
N PHE A 160 20.92 -15.78 56.15
CA PHE A 160 20.53 -16.03 54.76
C PHE A 160 21.35 -15.23 53.74
N VAL A 161 21.60 -13.94 54.01
CA VAL A 161 22.46 -13.08 53.16
C VAL A 161 23.95 -13.38 53.33
N GLN A 162 24.33 -14.30 54.23
CA GLN A 162 25.71 -14.72 54.49
C GLN A 162 26.65 -13.56 54.85
N TYR A 163 26.17 -12.63 55.70
CA TYR A 163 26.94 -11.47 56.13
C TYR A 163 28.31 -11.88 56.73
N PRO A 164 29.45 -11.37 56.22
CA PRO A 164 30.76 -11.92 56.56
C PRO A 164 31.28 -11.60 57.97
N LEU A 165 30.60 -10.74 58.74
CA LEU A 165 30.97 -10.43 60.12
C LEU A 165 29.96 -11.03 61.12
N GLN A 166 30.45 -11.53 62.25
CA GLN A 166 29.59 -12.10 63.29
C GLN A 166 28.71 -11.02 63.96
N MET A 167 27.39 -11.17 63.85
CA MET A 167 26.42 -10.27 64.50
C MET A 167 25.72 -10.95 65.69
N ASN A 168 25.74 -10.30 66.85
CA ASN A 168 25.13 -10.84 68.06
C ASN A 168 23.66 -10.42 68.21
N LYS A 169 22.79 -11.35 68.65
CA LYS A 169 21.35 -11.12 68.87
C LYS A 169 21.05 -9.96 69.84
N SER A 170 21.99 -9.62 70.72
CA SER A 170 21.90 -8.46 71.61
C SER A 170 22.05 -7.12 70.88
N TRP A 171 22.84 -7.03 69.81
CA TRP A 171 23.09 -5.78 69.08
C TRP A 171 21.84 -5.30 68.32
N PHE A 172 20.99 -6.23 67.88
CA PHE A 172 19.69 -5.92 67.29
C PHE A 172 18.63 -5.47 68.32
N LYS A 173 18.80 -5.80 69.62
CA LYS A 173 17.88 -5.36 70.69
C LYS A 173 18.09 -3.90 71.09
N THR A 174 19.32 -3.40 71.00
CA THR A 174 19.69 -2.04 71.39
C THR A 174 20.57 -1.42 70.30
N PRO A 175 19.98 -1.06 69.14
CA PRO A 175 20.76 -0.77 67.94
C PRO A 175 21.63 0.48 68.02
N THR A 176 21.32 1.41 68.94
CA THR A 176 22.04 2.67 69.20
C THR A 176 23.03 2.61 70.37
N LEU A 177 23.17 1.45 71.04
CA LEU A 177 24.19 1.27 72.08
C LEU A 177 25.58 1.22 71.42
N SER A 178 26.51 2.11 71.80
CA SER A 178 27.82 2.33 71.12
C SER A 178 28.44 1.12 70.39
N VAL A 179 28.73 0.01 71.09
CA VAL A 179 29.40 -1.18 70.49
C VAL A 179 28.51 -1.92 69.48
N ALA A 180 27.19 -1.83 69.63
CA ALA A 180 26.21 -2.36 68.67
C ALA A 180 25.98 -1.38 67.50
N PHE A 181 25.99 -0.08 67.75
CA PHE A 181 25.72 0.95 66.74
C PHE A 181 26.68 0.86 65.55
N ASP A 182 27.99 0.84 65.81
CA ASP A 182 28.99 0.75 64.74
C ASP A 182 28.79 -0.50 63.87
N ARG A 183 28.45 -1.65 64.50
CA ARG A 183 28.21 -2.93 63.81
C ARG A 183 26.90 -2.95 63.03
N ASN A 184 25.86 -2.31 63.55
CA ASN A 184 24.59 -2.17 62.83
C ASN A 184 24.74 -1.21 61.64
N VAL A 185 25.54 -0.14 61.74
CA VAL A 185 25.84 0.76 60.61
C VAL A 185 26.73 0.07 59.57
N GLU A 186 27.77 -0.67 59.98
CA GLU A 186 28.57 -1.52 59.07
C GLU A 186 27.71 -2.56 58.34
N PHE A 187 26.70 -3.13 59.00
CA PHE A 187 25.75 -4.05 58.37
C PHE A 187 24.78 -3.34 57.40
N LEU A 188 24.26 -2.18 57.77
CA LEU A 188 23.37 -1.39 56.91
C LEU A 188 24.08 -0.84 55.66
N ASP A 189 25.30 -0.31 55.77
CA ASP A 189 26.09 0.14 54.60
C ASP A 189 26.48 -1.03 53.68
N TRP A 190 26.67 -2.23 54.24
CA TRP A 190 26.87 -3.44 53.45
C TRP A 190 25.58 -3.89 52.74
N LEU A 191 24.41 -3.79 53.38
CA LEU A 191 23.11 -4.04 52.72
C LEU A 191 22.83 -3.01 51.60
N CYS A 192 23.36 -1.78 51.73
CA CYS A 192 23.32 -0.76 50.67
C CYS A 192 24.15 -1.11 49.42
N ASP A 193 25.01 -2.15 49.44
CA ASP A 193 25.68 -2.66 48.24
C ASP A 193 24.79 -3.61 47.39
N PHE A 194 23.62 -4.01 47.92
CA PHE A 194 22.65 -4.88 47.22
C PHE A 194 21.40 -4.14 46.74
N ILE A 195 21.16 -2.93 47.24
CA ILE A 195 20.14 -2.04 46.69
C ILE A 195 20.83 -1.17 45.63
N ALA A 196 20.45 -1.37 44.38
CA ALA A 196 20.85 -0.48 43.29
C ALA A 196 20.34 0.94 43.59
N PRO A 197 21.05 2.02 43.20
CA PRO A 197 20.44 3.34 43.15
C PRO A 197 19.19 3.27 42.24
N ASP A 198 18.18 4.09 42.53
CA ASP A 198 16.83 4.00 41.92
C ASP A 198 16.75 4.43 40.44
N ASP A 199 17.88 4.31 39.73
CA ASP A 199 17.95 4.23 38.28
C ASP A 199 17.31 2.90 37.83
N GLY A 200 15.98 2.81 37.84
CA GLY A 200 15.24 1.74 37.16
C GLY A 200 15.58 1.62 35.66
N ASN A 201 16.19 2.67 35.11
CA ASN A 201 16.77 2.71 33.78
C ASN A 201 18.15 2.03 33.65
N ALA A 202 18.87 1.68 34.73
CA ALA A 202 20.23 1.12 34.63
C ALA A 202 20.23 -0.25 33.94
N LEU A 203 19.46 -1.21 34.47
CA LEU A 203 19.32 -2.53 33.86
C LEU A 203 18.63 -2.46 32.48
N ALA A 204 17.66 -1.55 32.32
CA ALA A 204 17.01 -1.31 31.02
C ALA A 204 17.98 -0.76 29.98
N LYS A 205 18.97 0.05 30.39
CA LYS A 205 20.02 0.58 29.51
C LYS A 205 21.06 -0.47 29.18
N GLU A 206 21.53 -1.26 30.16
CA GLU A 206 22.38 -2.42 29.89
C GLU A 206 21.71 -3.42 28.91
N MET A 207 20.40 -3.65 29.04
CA MET A 207 19.64 -4.47 28.10
C MET A 207 19.43 -3.81 26.73
N ALA A 208 19.23 -2.49 26.65
CA ALA A 208 19.17 -1.77 25.38
C ALA A 208 20.51 -1.77 24.63
N GLU A 209 21.63 -1.85 25.36
CA GLU A 209 22.99 -2.05 24.82
C GLU A 209 23.24 -3.50 24.35
N VAL A 210 22.36 -4.47 24.67
CA VAL A 210 22.41 -5.82 24.09
C VAL A 210 21.87 -5.81 22.66
N ASN A 211 22.76 -6.00 21.69
CA ASN A 211 22.45 -6.12 20.27
C ASN A 211 21.29 -7.11 20.01
N GLY A 212 20.15 -6.55 19.59
CA GLY A 212 18.92 -7.27 19.24
C GLY A 212 17.77 -7.12 20.23
N PHE A 213 18.00 -6.68 21.48
CA PHE A 213 17.01 -6.86 22.56
C PHE A 213 15.87 -5.83 22.64
N GLY A 214 16.00 -4.64 22.06
CA GLY A 214 14.91 -3.65 22.02
C GLY A 214 15.40 -2.21 21.79
N ASP A 215 14.56 -1.23 22.13
CA ASP A 215 15.01 0.11 22.51
C ASP A 215 14.94 0.28 24.04
N GLN A 216 15.40 1.41 24.57
CA GLN A 216 15.45 1.65 26.02
C GLN A 216 14.06 1.71 26.68
N GLN A 217 13.01 2.14 25.96
CA GLN A 217 11.64 2.16 26.50
C GLN A 217 11.03 0.76 26.53
N PHE A 218 11.26 -0.04 25.48
CA PHE A 218 10.91 -1.46 25.47
C PHE A 218 11.63 -2.21 26.59
N SER A 219 12.95 -2.04 26.74
CA SER A 219 13.72 -2.69 27.80
C SER A 219 13.27 -2.29 29.21
N ALA A 220 12.86 -1.04 29.43
CA ALA A 220 12.29 -0.60 30.71
C ALA A 220 10.95 -1.27 31.02
N ARG A 221 10.02 -1.30 30.04
CA ARG A 221 8.71 -1.96 30.21
C ARG A 221 8.86 -3.47 30.39
N PHE A 222 9.74 -4.11 29.62
CA PHE A 222 10.04 -5.53 29.74
C PHE A 222 10.57 -5.86 31.14
N ILE A 223 11.48 -5.05 31.69
CA ILE A 223 12.00 -5.27 33.06
C ILE A 223 10.89 -5.12 34.10
N ASP A 224 10.07 -4.08 34.05
CA ASP A 224 8.95 -3.88 34.99
C ASP A 224 7.95 -5.04 34.93
N ASP A 225 7.44 -5.36 33.73
CA ASP A 225 6.49 -6.47 33.55
C ASP A 225 7.12 -7.83 33.91
N VAL A 226 8.40 -8.10 33.67
CA VAL A 226 9.06 -9.34 34.11
C VAL A 226 9.27 -9.38 35.63
N THR A 227 9.55 -8.25 36.27
CA THR A 227 9.63 -8.14 37.74
C THR A 227 8.27 -8.44 38.38
N ASN A 228 7.18 -7.91 37.82
CA ASN A 228 5.80 -8.20 38.25
C ASN A 228 5.35 -9.63 37.87
N GLY A 229 5.72 -10.07 36.67
CA GLY A 229 5.40 -11.37 36.06
C GLY A 229 6.16 -12.57 36.64
N TYR A 230 7.14 -12.34 37.52
CA TYR A 230 7.84 -13.40 38.25
C TYR A 230 6.88 -14.28 39.09
N VAL A 231 5.69 -13.77 39.42
CA VAL A 231 4.60 -14.55 40.04
C VAL A 231 4.08 -15.64 39.09
N ILE A 232 3.91 -15.33 37.80
CA ILE A 232 3.43 -16.25 36.76
C ILE A 232 4.50 -17.30 36.44
N PHE A 233 5.78 -16.92 36.43
CA PHE A 233 6.87 -17.88 36.23
C PHE A 233 7.02 -18.91 37.37
N ASN A 234 6.35 -18.69 38.51
CA ASN A 234 6.27 -19.64 39.63
C ASN A 234 4.91 -20.38 39.73
N SER A 235 3.98 -20.20 38.79
CA SER A 235 2.62 -20.79 38.86
C SER A 235 2.51 -22.21 38.27
N ASP A 236 3.56 -22.72 37.60
CA ASP A 236 3.56 -23.94 36.77
C ASP A 236 2.53 -23.96 35.61
N VAL A 237 1.84 -22.83 35.33
CA VAL A 237 0.84 -22.73 34.25
C VAL A 237 1.53 -22.48 32.90
N ALA A 238 1.96 -23.56 32.24
CA ALA A 238 2.69 -23.53 30.97
C ALA A 238 1.99 -22.75 29.83
N SER A 239 0.66 -22.61 29.85
CA SER A 239 -0.07 -21.78 28.88
C SER A 239 0.08 -20.27 29.13
N GLU A 240 0.19 -19.84 30.38
CA GLU A 240 0.35 -18.43 30.72
C GLU A 240 1.77 -17.95 30.39
N SER A 241 2.79 -18.76 30.70
CA SER A 241 4.18 -18.46 30.33
C SER A 241 4.39 -18.47 28.81
N GLN A 242 3.74 -19.37 28.06
CA GLN A 242 3.84 -19.35 26.60
C GLN A 242 3.10 -18.14 25.98
N ASN A 243 1.94 -17.75 26.51
CA ASN A 243 1.27 -16.52 26.08
C ASN A 243 2.11 -15.27 26.38
N TRP A 244 2.81 -15.23 27.51
CA TRP A 244 3.77 -14.17 27.84
C TRP A 244 4.96 -14.11 26.87
N VAL A 245 5.52 -15.27 26.50
CA VAL A 245 6.61 -15.34 25.52
C VAL A 245 6.13 -14.83 24.15
N SER A 246 4.91 -15.16 23.71
CA SER A 246 4.35 -14.61 22.48
C SER A 246 4.20 -13.08 22.56
N LYS A 247 3.49 -12.54 23.57
CA LYS A 247 3.30 -11.09 23.79
C LYS A 247 4.62 -10.33 23.66
N TRP A 248 5.66 -10.78 24.37
CA TRP A 248 6.96 -10.09 24.37
C TRP A 248 7.78 -10.30 23.09
N THR A 249 7.56 -11.39 22.35
CA THR A 249 8.15 -11.58 21.03
C THR A 249 7.49 -10.64 20.01
N ASP A 250 6.17 -10.51 20.05
CA ASP A 250 5.40 -9.67 19.13
C ASP A 250 5.63 -8.17 19.41
N GLU A 251 5.69 -7.73 20.68
CA GLU A 251 6.09 -6.37 21.06
C GLU A 251 7.55 -6.06 20.66
N LEU A 252 8.47 -7.03 20.74
CA LEU A 252 9.87 -6.85 20.29
C LEU A 252 9.96 -6.71 18.76
N ILE A 253 9.20 -7.51 18.02
CA ILE A 253 9.12 -7.41 16.55
C ILE A 253 8.56 -6.04 16.16
N THR A 254 7.49 -5.59 16.82
CA THR A 254 6.88 -4.25 16.66
C THR A 254 7.93 -3.15 16.88
N CYS A 255 8.62 -3.17 18.03
CA CYS A 255 9.67 -2.21 18.40
C CYS A 255 10.84 -2.19 17.38
N LYS A 256 11.29 -3.35 16.88
CA LYS A 256 12.45 -3.42 15.97
C LYS A 256 12.13 -3.16 14.50
N THR A 257 10.90 -3.41 14.05
CA THR A 257 10.51 -3.24 12.64
C THR A 257 9.81 -1.91 12.37
N GLY A 258 9.22 -1.28 13.40
CA GLY A 258 8.35 -0.13 13.23
C GLY A 258 7.00 -0.47 12.58
N ALA A 259 6.71 -1.75 12.32
CA ALA A 259 5.39 -2.19 11.92
C ALA A 259 4.44 -2.06 13.11
N GLU A 260 3.22 -1.56 12.87
CA GLU A 260 2.12 -1.71 13.85
C GLU A 260 1.92 -3.21 14.13
N ASP A 261 1.61 -3.57 15.38
CA ASP A 261 1.34 -4.94 15.85
C ASP A 261 0.60 -5.74 14.76
N ILE A 262 1.07 -6.96 14.45
CA ILE A 262 0.50 -7.78 13.38
C ILE A 262 -1.00 -8.03 13.61
N ALA A 263 -1.50 -8.03 14.85
CA ALA A 263 -2.94 -8.04 15.12
C ALA A 263 -3.63 -6.72 14.71
N VAL A 264 -3.06 -5.56 15.09
CA VAL A 264 -3.56 -4.22 14.69
C VAL A 264 -3.48 -4.02 13.17
N THR A 265 -2.36 -4.38 12.55
CA THR A 265 -2.18 -4.33 11.08
C THR A 265 -3.16 -5.26 10.38
N ASN A 266 -3.42 -6.47 10.89
CA ASN A 266 -4.45 -7.34 10.31
C ASN A 266 -5.88 -6.81 10.53
N VAL A 267 -6.20 -6.23 11.69
CA VAL A 267 -7.51 -5.59 11.93
C VAL A 267 -7.68 -4.41 10.98
N ARG A 268 -6.68 -3.52 10.88
CA ARG A 268 -6.68 -2.38 9.97
C ARG A 268 -6.73 -2.80 8.50
N LEU A 269 -6.00 -3.85 8.10
CA LEU A 269 -6.02 -4.36 6.73
C LEU A 269 -7.33 -5.12 6.43
N GLN A 270 -7.97 -5.71 7.44
CA GLN A 270 -9.31 -6.28 7.34
C GLN A 270 -10.39 -5.18 7.29
N GLU A 271 -10.20 -4.05 7.99
CA GLU A 271 -11.04 -2.86 7.88
C GLU A 271 -10.85 -2.16 6.53
N GLU A 272 -9.61 -1.97 6.05
CA GLU A 272 -9.31 -1.51 4.69
C GLU A 272 -9.88 -2.49 3.65
N TYR A 273 -9.85 -3.82 3.86
CA TYR A 273 -10.49 -4.80 2.99
C TYR A 273 -12.03 -4.75 3.04
N GLN A 274 -12.66 -4.50 4.19
CA GLN A 274 -14.11 -4.27 4.30
C GLN A 274 -14.51 -2.92 3.68
N ASN A 275 -13.68 -1.87 3.81
CA ASN A 275 -13.88 -0.57 3.17
C ASN A 275 -13.66 -0.66 1.65
N LEU A 276 -12.72 -1.47 1.17
CA LEU A 276 -12.55 -1.78 -0.24
C LEU A 276 -13.75 -2.57 -0.78
N LEU A 277 -14.21 -3.60 -0.08
CA LEU A 277 -15.47 -4.28 -0.40
C LEU A 277 -16.65 -3.30 -0.44
N ALA A 278 -16.77 -2.39 0.53
CA ALA A 278 -17.84 -1.38 0.57
C ALA A 278 -17.73 -0.34 -0.56
N THR A 279 -16.52 0.04 -0.99
CA THR A 279 -16.31 1.01 -2.08
C THR A 279 -16.33 0.38 -3.48
N GLU A 280 -15.99 -0.90 -3.63
CA GLU A 280 -16.28 -1.66 -4.86
C GLU A 280 -17.79 -1.93 -5.01
N THR A 281 -18.52 -2.10 -3.90
CA THR A 281 -19.98 -2.39 -3.92
C THR A 281 -20.89 -1.17 -3.76
N THR A 282 -20.37 0.06 -3.64
CA THR A 282 -21.22 1.27 -3.62
C THR A 282 -20.83 2.31 -4.67
N PHE A 283 -21.85 2.87 -5.33
CA PHE A 283 -21.77 3.83 -6.43
C PHE A 283 -21.05 3.34 -7.70
N ALA A 284 -19.71 3.28 -7.71
CA ALA A 284 -18.92 3.32 -8.95
C ALA A 284 -19.16 2.11 -9.87
N HIS A 285 -19.23 0.89 -9.32
CA HIS A 285 -19.40 -0.31 -10.15
C HIS A 285 -20.84 -0.47 -10.66
N GLU A 286 -21.86 -0.18 -9.83
CA GLU A 286 -23.25 -0.33 -10.23
C GLU A 286 -23.71 0.78 -11.19
N GLU A 287 -23.29 2.03 -11.03
CA GLU A 287 -23.57 3.10 -12.00
C GLU A 287 -22.89 2.82 -13.35
N LEU A 288 -21.66 2.30 -13.35
CA LEU A 288 -20.99 1.82 -14.55
C LEU A 288 -21.74 0.65 -15.20
N LEU A 289 -22.19 -0.33 -14.40
CA LEU A 289 -22.93 -1.49 -14.90
C LEU A 289 -24.30 -1.10 -15.49
N GLN A 290 -25.04 -0.21 -14.82
CA GLN A 290 -26.29 0.39 -15.32
C GLN A 290 -26.05 1.13 -16.64
N THR A 291 -24.97 1.93 -16.72
CA THR A 291 -24.59 2.67 -17.94
C THR A 291 -24.24 1.73 -19.09
N GLN A 292 -23.47 0.66 -18.84
CA GLN A 292 -23.13 -0.34 -19.84
C GLN A 292 -24.34 -1.18 -20.26
N LEU A 293 -25.23 -1.54 -19.33
CA LEU A 293 -26.49 -2.24 -19.64
C LEU A 293 -27.43 -1.37 -20.50
N LYS A 294 -27.58 -0.09 -20.16
CA LYS A 294 -28.34 0.88 -20.95
C LYS A 294 -27.76 0.99 -22.37
N LYS A 295 -26.46 1.22 -22.49
CA LYS A 295 -25.75 1.30 -23.78
C LYS A 295 -25.85 0.00 -24.59
N ARG A 296 -25.83 -1.17 -23.93
CA ARG A 296 -26.05 -2.46 -24.59
C ARG A 296 -27.47 -2.58 -25.13
N ASN A 297 -28.47 -2.13 -24.38
CA ASN A 297 -29.87 -2.19 -24.80
C ASN A 297 -30.14 -1.19 -25.95
N GLU A 298 -29.60 0.03 -25.88
CA GLU A 298 -29.61 1.01 -26.99
C GLU A 298 -28.99 0.43 -28.28
N LEU A 299 -27.87 -0.31 -28.16
CA LEU A 299 -27.25 -1.01 -29.29
C LEU A 299 -28.13 -2.17 -29.81
N CYS A 300 -28.79 -2.93 -28.93
CA CYS A 300 -29.72 -3.99 -29.35
C CYS A 300 -30.94 -3.42 -30.10
N GLU A 301 -31.52 -2.30 -29.63
CA GLU A 301 -32.60 -1.60 -30.34
C GLU A 301 -32.14 -1.07 -31.69
N MET A 302 -30.94 -0.50 -31.78
CA MET A 302 -30.37 -0.02 -33.04
C MET A 302 -30.11 -1.17 -34.04
N VAL A 303 -29.64 -2.33 -33.56
CA VAL A 303 -29.47 -3.53 -34.39
C VAL A 303 -30.82 -4.02 -34.91
N ALA A 304 -31.83 -4.19 -34.04
CA ALA A 304 -33.16 -4.61 -34.47
C ALA A 304 -33.82 -3.63 -35.47
N GLN A 305 -33.57 -2.32 -35.33
CA GLN A 305 -34.01 -1.31 -36.30
C GLN A 305 -33.24 -1.35 -37.63
N MET A 306 -32.01 -1.88 -37.66
CA MET A 306 -31.27 -2.10 -38.90
C MET A 306 -31.70 -3.41 -39.58
N GLU A 307 -31.89 -4.48 -38.81
CA GLU A 307 -32.40 -5.77 -39.31
C GLU A 307 -33.78 -5.60 -39.96
N ALA A 308 -34.72 -4.92 -39.28
CA ALA A 308 -36.05 -4.64 -39.84
C ALA A 308 -36.02 -3.79 -41.13
N LYS A 309 -35.02 -2.91 -41.31
CA LYS A 309 -34.84 -2.13 -42.55
C LYS A 309 -34.22 -2.95 -43.67
N VAL A 310 -33.32 -3.89 -43.35
CA VAL A 310 -32.77 -4.82 -44.34
C VAL A 310 -33.87 -5.76 -44.85
N ASP A 311 -34.73 -6.25 -43.96
CA ASP A 311 -35.91 -7.04 -44.35
C ASP A 311 -36.89 -6.23 -45.23
N GLU A 312 -37.12 -4.95 -44.90
CA GLU A 312 -37.95 -4.03 -45.72
C GLU A 312 -37.32 -3.78 -47.11
N GLU A 313 -36.01 -3.50 -47.18
CA GLU A 313 -35.29 -3.29 -48.45
C GLU A 313 -35.21 -4.57 -49.33
N GLU A 314 -35.09 -5.76 -48.73
CA GLU A 314 -35.09 -7.05 -49.45
C GLU A 314 -36.47 -7.33 -50.09
N ILE A 315 -37.57 -7.03 -49.39
CA ILE A 315 -38.94 -7.11 -49.92
C ILE A 315 -39.11 -6.12 -51.08
N ASP A 316 -38.74 -4.85 -50.87
CA ASP A 316 -38.86 -3.75 -51.84
C ASP A 316 -37.98 -3.98 -53.10
N PHE A 317 -36.85 -4.67 -52.95
CA PHE A 317 -36.03 -5.17 -54.06
C PHE A 317 -36.72 -6.31 -54.84
N GLN A 318 -37.30 -7.28 -54.13
CA GLN A 318 -37.95 -8.44 -54.74
C GLN A 318 -39.23 -8.05 -55.50
N GLU A 319 -40.01 -7.08 -55.01
CA GLU A 319 -41.16 -6.54 -55.77
C GLU A 319 -40.73 -5.87 -57.08
N ARG A 320 -39.68 -5.03 -57.05
CA ARG A 320 -39.12 -4.40 -58.27
C ARG A 320 -38.57 -5.42 -59.26
N SER A 321 -37.96 -6.49 -58.76
CA SER A 321 -37.50 -7.63 -59.57
C SER A 321 -38.68 -8.30 -60.32
N ASN A 322 -39.79 -8.52 -59.63
CA ASN A 322 -41.01 -9.08 -60.22
C ASN A 322 -41.66 -8.15 -61.26
N GLU A 323 -41.75 -6.84 -60.98
CA GLU A 323 -42.28 -5.87 -61.95
C GLU A 323 -41.43 -5.80 -63.23
N LEU A 324 -40.10 -5.78 -63.10
CA LEU A 324 -39.18 -5.76 -64.24
C LEU A 324 -39.34 -6.99 -65.14
N ASN A 325 -39.56 -8.16 -64.54
CA ASN A 325 -39.84 -9.40 -65.28
C ASN A 325 -41.17 -9.33 -66.05
N LEU A 326 -42.24 -8.80 -65.42
CA LEU A 326 -43.54 -8.62 -66.05
C LEU A 326 -43.49 -7.65 -67.25
N LEU A 327 -42.83 -6.51 -67.08
CA LEU A 327 -42.62 -5.53 -68.18
C LEU A 327 -41.79 -6.12 -69.32
N THR A 328 -40.80 -6.97 -69.00
CA THR A 328 -39.98 -7.67 -70.00
C THR A 328 -40.78 -8.70 -70.80
N ALA A 329 -41.74 -9.39 -70.17
CA ALA A 329 -42.67 -10.29 -70.86
C ALA A 329 -43.59 -9.52 -71.82
N LYS A 330 -44.26 -8.46 -71.33
CA LYS A 330 -45.19 -7.62 -72.12
C LYS A 330 -44.51 -6.95 -73.33
N ARG A 331 -43.22 -6.64 -73.23
CA ARG A 331 -42.41 -6.13 -74.35
C ARG A 331 -42.24 -7.15 -75.48
N ARG A 332 -42.25 -8.46 -75.19
CA ARG A 332 -42.06 -9.53 -76.19
C ARG A 332 -43.31 -9.70 -77.06
N GLU A 333 -44.48 -9.78 -76.41
CA GLU A 333 -45.81 -9.83 -77.05
C GLU A 333 -46.05 -8.67 -78.04
N LEU A 334 -45.62 -7.46 -77.66
CA LEU A 334 -45.68 -6.27 -78.53
C LEU A 334 -44.73 -6.31 -79.73
N ILE A 335 -43.69 -7.16 -79.73
CA ILE A 335 -42.81 -7.35 -80.90
C ILE A 335 -43.43 -8.39 -81.85
N GLU A 336 -43.96 -9.48 -81.31
CA GLU A 336 -44.58 -10.57 -82.08
C GLU A 336 -45.79 -10.07 -82.89
N THR A 337 -46.73 -9.36 -82.23
CA THR A 337 -47.90 -8.74 -82.89
C THR A 337 -47.53 -7.73 -83.98
N VAL A 338 -46.43 -6.99 -83.81
CA VAL A 338 -45.92 -6.03 -84.80
C VAL A 338 -45.34 -6.73 -86.04
N ASP A 339 -44.74 -7.92 -85.89
CA ASP A 339 -44.22 -8.70 -87.02
C ASP A 339 -45.32 -9.49 -87.76
N GLU A 340 -46.37 -9.94 -87.07
CA GLU A 340 -47.57 -10.51 -87.70
C GLU A 340 -48.28 -9.50 -88.63
N LEU A 341 -48.42 -8.24 -88.18
CA LEU A 341 -49.00 -7.18 -88.99
C LEU A 341 -48.17 -6.91 -90.26
N LYS A 342 -46.83 -6.87 -90.15
CA LYS A 342 -45.93 -6.74 -91.32
C LYS A 342 -46.06 -7.94 -92.27
N ALA A 343 -46.21 -9.15 -91.74
CA ALA A 343 -46.41 -10.36 -92.54
C ALA A 343 -47.75 -10.38 -93.29
N THR A 344 -48.79 -9.79 -92.70
CA THR A 344 -50.13 -9.67 -93.30
C THR A 344 -50.14 -8.65 -94.44
N ILE A 345 -49.55 -7.47 -94.23
CA ILE A 345 -49.45 -6.41 -95.25
C ILE A 345 -48.71 -6.90 -96.53
N LYS A 346 -47.67 -7.74 -96.37
CA LYS A 346 -46.90 -8.29 -97.50
C LYS A 346 -47.66 -9.26 -98.41
N LYS A 347 -48.87 -9.71 -98.05
CA LYS A 347 -49.62 -10.75 -98.80
C LYS A 347 -50.65 -10.21 -99.81
N GLN A 348 -50.88 -8.90 -99.88
CA GLN A 348 -51.94 -8.33 -100.71
C GLN A 348 -51.42 -7.82 -102.08
N ASN A 349 -51.91 -8.43 -103.16
CA ASN A 349 -51.66 -7.98 -104.54
C ASN A 349 -52.84 -7.13 -105.05
N VAL A 350 -52.63 -5.82 -105.18
CA VAL A 350 -53.64 -4.85 -105.64
C VAL A 350 -53.42 -4.49 -107.12
N SER A 351 -54.49 -4.36 -107.92
CA SER A 351 -54.39 -4.01 -109.35
C SER A 351 -53.81 -2.61 -109.58
N ALA A 352 -53.50 -2.23 -110.83
CA ALA A 352 -52.95 -0.90 -111.13
C ALA A 352 -54.00 0.23 -111.00
N GLU A 353 -55.24 0.00 -111.42
CA GLU A 353 -56.36 0.93 -111.23
C GLU A 353 -56.74 1.02 -109.75
N ASP A 354 -56.83 -0.11 -109.06
CA ASP A 354 -57.07 -0.12 -107.61
C ASP A 354 -55.91 0.53 -106.84
N ARG A 355 -54.66 0.42 -107.30
CA ARG A 355 -53.54 1.18 -106.71
C ARG A 355 -53.65 2.67 -106.97
N LYS A 356 -54.10 3.13 -108.15
CA LYS A 356 -54.36 4.57 -108.36
C LYS A 356 -55.51 5.06 -107.50
N LYS A 357 -56.60 4.29 -107.40
CA LYS A 357 -57.76 4.62 -106.57
C LYS A 357 -57.41 4.60 -105.08
N MET A 358 -56.72 3.57 -104.60
CA MET A 358 -56.17 3.52 -103.25
C MET A 358 -55.09 4.58 -103.01
N VAL A 359 -54.29 5.02 -103.98
CA VAL A 359 -53.34 6.14 -103.80
C VAL A 359 -54.06 7.50 -103.81
N PHE A 360 -55.19 7.63 -104.52
CA PHE A 360 -56.02 8.84 -104.45
C PHE A 360 -56.80 8.88 -103.13
N GLU A 361 -57.46 7.78 -102.75
CA GLU A 361 -58.11 7.62 -101.46
C GLU A 361 -57.10 7.69 -100.31
N MET A 362 -55.89 7.14 -100.45
CA MET A 362 -54.81 7.35 -99.48
C MET A 362 -54.33 8.79 -99.48
N LYS A 363 -54.29 9.53 -100.60
CA LYS A 363 -53.95 10.97 -100.55
C LYS A 363 -55.05 11.82 -99.94
N GLU A 364 -56.31 11.47 -100.15
CA GLU A 364 -57.45 12.11 -99.49
C GLU A 364 -57.46 11.78 -97.99
N LYS A 365 -57.22 10.51 -97.63
CA LYS A 365 -57.09 10.08 -96.24
C LYS A 365 -55.80 10.56 -95.60
N GLU A 366 -54.70 10.71 -96.31
CA GLU A 366 -53.46 11.37 -95.84
C GLU A 366 -53.73 12.85 -95.63
N GLY A 367 -54.45 13.54 -96.52
CA GLY A 367 -54.94 14.90 -96.29
C GLY A 367 -55.79 15.00 -95.02
N MET A 368 -56.84 14.17 -94.91
CA MET A 368 -57.67 14.10 -93.70
C MET A 368 -56.90 13.63 -92.45
N ILE A 369 -55.84 12.84 -92.60
CA ILE A 369 -54.97 12.37 -91.50
C ILE A 369 -53.97 13.46 -91.14
N GLU A 370 -53.50 14.31 -92.05
CA GLU A 370 -52.61 15.42 -91.75
C GLU A 370 -53.38 16.63 -91.21
N GLU A 371 -54.61 16.87 -91.69
CA GLU A 371 -55.58 17.75 -91.02
C GLU A 371 -55.94 17.22 -89.63
N LYS A 372 -56.22 15.92 -89.48
CA LYS A 372 -56.46 15.34 -88.15
C LYS A 372 -55.21 15.25 -87.29
N LYS A 373 -54.00 15.10 -87.83
CA LYS A 373 -52.74 15.15 -87.07
C LYS A 373 -52.39 16.57 -86.68
N THR A 374 -52.67 17.57 -87.51
CA THR A 374 -52.45 18.98 -87.13
C THR A 374 -53.52 19.44 -86.15
N PHE A 375 -54.77 19.02 -86.31
CA PHE A 375 -55.82 19.21 -85.30
C PHE A 375 -55.55 18.44 -84.00
N VAL A 376 -55.05 17.20 -84.06
CA VAL A 376 -54.64 16.43 -82.88
C VAL A 376 -53.35 16.98 -82.30
N ALA A 377 -52.38 17.46 -83.08
CA ALA A 377 -51.17 18.10 -82.56
C ALA A 377 -51.46 19.47 -81.94
N SER A 378 -52.41 20.24 -82.46
CA SER A 378 -52.89 21.45 -81.79
C SER A 378 -53.73 21.10 -80.55
N SER A 379 -54.57 20.07 -80.61
CA SER A 379 -55.36 19.61 -79.45
C SER A 379 -54.47 18.99 -78.37
N VAL A 380 -53.37 18.33 -78.74
CA VAL A 380 -52.34 17.78 -77.85
C VAL A 380 -51.45 18.90 -77.34
N ALA A 381 -51.06 19.89 -78.14
CA ALA A 381 -50.37 21.08 -77.63
C ALA A 381 -51.25 21.86 -76.64
N ILE A 382 -52.56 21.98 -76.89
CA ILE A 382 -53.53 22.56 -75.95
C ILE A 382 -53.74 21.65 -74.73
N ALA A 383 -53.74 20.32 -74.89
CA ALA A 383 -53.86 19.38 -73.78
C ALA A 383 -52.59 19.32 -72.93
N ASP A 384 -51.42 19.48 -73.52
CA ASP A 384 -50.10 19.54 -72.88
C ASP A 384 -49.89 20.90 -72.23
N GLU A 385 -50.32 22.01 -72.84
CA GLU A 385 -50.36 23.32 -72.18
C GLU A 385 -51.32 23.28 -71.00
N ASN A 386 -52.51 22.67 -71.15
CA ASN A 386 -53.43 22.46 -70.04
C ASN A 386 -52.89 21.45 -69.01
N ALA A 387 -52.13 20.42 -69.40
CA ALA A 387 -51.51 19.47 -68.48
C ALA A 387 -50.36 20.12 -67.72
N VAL A 388 -49.57 20.99 -68.35
CA VAL A 388 -48.55 21.84 -67.71
C VAL A 388 -49.23 22.88 -66.80
N LYS A 389 -50.39 23.43 -67.18
CA LYS A 389 -51.18 24.35 -66.35
C LYS A 389 -51.78 23.62 -65.15
N ILE A 390 -52.34 22.43 -65.33
CA ILE A 390 -52.85 21.55 -64.27
C ILE A 390 -51.70 21.06 -63.38
N ALA A 391 -50.53 20.73 -63.94
CA ALA A 391 -49.34 20.35 -63.18
C ALA A 391 -48.81 21.54 -62.38
N ARG A 392 -48.74 22.75 -62.95
CA ARG A 392 -48.41 23.99 -62.21
C ARG A 392 -49.42 24.29 -61.11
N LEU A 393 -50.72 24.11 -61.36
CA LEU A 393 -51.77 24.29 -60.36
C LEU A 393 -51.75 23.20 -59.29
N LYS A 394 -51.44 21.95 -59.63
CA LYS A 394 -51.19 20.86 -58.68
C LYS A 394 -49.95 21.15 -57.84
N ILE A 395 -48.82 21.50 -58.45
CA ILE A 395 -47.58 21.88 -57.74
C ILE A 395 -47.83 23.09 -56.83
N GLN A 396 -48.59 24.10 -57.27
CA GLN A 396 -48.98 25.23 -56.41
C GLN A 396 -49.93 24.81 -55.28
N LYS A 397 -50.88 23.89 -55.53
CA LYS A 397 -51.77 23.32 -54.48
C LYS A 397 -50.94 22.51 -53.47
N THR A 398 -50.09 21.59 -53.92
CA THR A 398 -49.22 20.79 -53.07
C THR A 398 -48.20 21.65 -52.32
N ALA A 399 -47.62 22.68 -52.93
CA ALA A 399 -46.72 23.61 -52.26
C ALA A 399 -47.45 24.49 -51.22
N LYS A 400 -48.70 24.90 -51.49
CA LYS A 400 -49.54 25.59 -50.49
C LYS A 400 -49.97 24.67 -49.34
N ILE A 401 -50.33 23.41 -49.63
CA ILE A 401 -50.63 22.40 -48.61
C ILE A 401 -49.37 22.08 -47.80
N PHE A 402 -48.20 21.95 -48.44
CA PHE A 402 -46.94 21.73 -47.73
C PHE A 402 -46.56 22.94 -46.86
N ALA A 403 -46.71 24.17 -47.36
CA ALA A 403 -46.50 25.38 -46.57
C ALA A 403 -47.49 25.49 -45.40
N LEU A 404 -48.76 25.11 -45.59
CA LEU A 404 -49.76 25.04 -44.53
C LEU A 404 -49.43 23.96 -43.50
N ASN A 405 -49.02 22.77 -43.94
CA ASN A 405 -48.63 21.66 -43.06
C ASN A 405 -47.36 21.99 -42.28
N VAL A 406 -46.38 22.68 -42.88
CA VAL A 406 -45.17 23.17 -42.19
C VAL A 406 -45.52 24.29 -41.21
N LEU A 407 -46.49 25.16 -41.52
CA LEU A 407 -47.00 26.14 -40.56
C LEU A 407 -47.74 25.47 -39.40
N MET A 408 -48.60 24.48 -39.66
CA MET A 408 -49.27 23.68 -38.63
C MET A 408 -48.25 22.93 -37.77
N GLN A 409 -47.28 22.24 -38.36
CA GLN A 409 -46.21 21.56 -37.62
C GLN A 409 -45.42 22.53 -36.75
N LYS A 410 -45.13 23.76 -37.22
CA LYS A 410 -44.49 24.79 -36.39
C LYS A 410 -45.38 25.27 -35.25
N VAL A 411 -46.68 25.47 -35.50
CA VAL A 411 -47.66 25.83 -34.45
C VAL A 411 -47.76 24.74 -33.37
N PHE A 412 -47.79 23.46 -33.76
CA PHE A 412 -47.74 22.33 -32.83
C PHE A 412 -46.38 22.22 -32.09
N GLN A 413 -45.25 22.41 -32.79
CA GLN A 413 -43.91 22.38 -32.19
C GLN A 413 -43.63 23.55 -31.23
N LEU A 414 -44.35 24.67 -31.37
CA LEU A 414 -44.31 25.80 -30.44
C LEU A 414 -45.08 25.55 -29.13
N GLY A 415 -45.68 24.37 -28.94
CA GLY A 415 -46.39 24.01 -27.70
C GLY A 415 -47.67 24.82 -27.45
N ILE A 416 -48.21 25.47 -28.49
CA ILE A 416 -49.45 26.25 -28.40
C ILE A 416 -50.60 25.28 -28.15
N ASN A 417 -51.25 25.39 -26.99
CA ASN A 417 -52.33 24.47 -26.63
C ASN A 417 -53.61 24.80 -27.43
N ILE A 418 -53.97 23.94 -28.39
CA ILE A 418 -55.06 24.17 -29.35
C ILE A 418 -56.43 23.66 -28.83
N GLU A 419 -56.52 23.26 -27.55
CA GLU A 419 -57.76 22.75 -26.94
C GLU A 419 -58.93 23.76 -26.96
N GLU A 420 -58.66 25.06 -27.02
CA GLU A 420 -59.70 26.10 -27.16
C GLU A 420 -60.21 26.30 -28.61
N ILE A 421 -59.56 25.72 -29.63
CA ILE A 421 -59.87 25.97 -31.04
C ILE A 421 -60.35 24.68 -31.71
N ASN A 422 -61.66 24.51 -31.77
CA ASN A 422 -62.32 23.33 -32.35
C ASN A 422 -62.10 23.23 -33.88
N LEU A 423 -61.00 22.58 -34.28
CA LEU A 423 -60.56 22.43 -35.68
C LEU A 423 -61.62 21.81 -36.62
N SER A 424 -62.64 21.12 -36.08
CA SER A 424 -63.72 20.54 -36.87
C SER A 424 -64.60 21.58 -37.59
N GLU A 425 -64.72 22.81 -37.05
CA GLU A 425 -65.50 23.89 -37.66
C GLU A 425 -64.77 24.60 -38.82
N VAL A 426 -63.46 24.41 -38.93
CA VAL A 426 -62.57 25.18 -39.82
C VAL A 426 -62.42 24.54 -41.21
N SER A 427 -62.87 23.29 -41.40
CA SER A 427 -62.88 22.63 -42.72
C SER A 427 -63.76 23.40 -43.70
N ILE A 428 -63.19 23.80 -44.85
CA ILE A 428 -63.95 24.41 -45.95
C ILE A 428 -64.36 23.31 -46.93
N ASN A 429 -65.66 23.02 -47.02
CA ASN A 429 -66.20 22.01 -47.92
C ASN A 429 -66.65 22.65 -49.25
N GLU A 430 -66.73 21.86 -50.33
CA GLU A 430 -67.12 22.37 -51.66
C GLU A 430 -68.60 22.84 -51.74
N THR A 431 -69.38 22.59 -50.68
CA THR A 431 -70.77 23.03 -50.50
C THR A 431 -70.92 24.32 -49.69
N ASP A 432 -69.85 24.83 -49.07
CA ASP A 432 -69.92 25.95 -48.13
C ASP A 432 -70.34 27.25 -48.83
N ASN A 433 -71.27 27.99 -48.22
CA ASN A 433 -71.81 29.20 -48.81
C ASN A 433 -70.90 30.42 -48.55
N LYS A 434 -71.05 31.47 -49.36
CA LYS A 434 -70.08 32.58 -49.45
C LYS A 434 -69.81 33.31 -48.13
N ASP A 435 -70.80 33.37 -47.24
CA ASP A 435 -70.67 34.02 -45.94
C ASP A 435 -70.18 33.06 -44.82
N GLU A 436 -70.32 31.74 -44.97
CA GLU A 436 -69.67 30.74 -44.11
C GLU A 436 -68.15 30.71 -44.37
N ILE A 437 -67.76 30.81 -45.64
CA ILE A 437 -66.33 30.97 -46.02
C ILE A 437 -65.77 32.26 -45.38
N ARG A 438 -66.56 33.32 -45.24
CA ARG A 438 -66.16 34.57 -44.56
C ARG A 438 -66.04 34.43 -43.04
N THR A 439 -66.90 33.67 -42.37
CA THR A 439 -66.74 33.42 -40.93
C THR A 439 -65.56 32.51 -40.65
N LYS A 440 -65.37 31.43 -41.43
CA LYS A 440 -64.18 30.56 -41.35
C LYS A 440 -62.87 31.33 -41.63
N LEU A 441 -62.86 32.26 -42.59
CA LEU A 441 -61.70 33.17 -42.81
C LEU A 441 -61.40 34.07 -41.60
N LYS A 442 -62.42 34.64 -40.94
CA LYS A 442 -62.20 35.43 -39.70
C LYS A 442 -61.65 34.59 -38.55
N LEU A 443 -62.02 33.31 -38.46
CA LEU A 443 -61.41 32.38 -37.50
C LEU A 443 -59.93 32.13 -37.85
N PHE A 444 -59.58 31.97 -39.14
CA PHE A 444 -58.17 31.88 -39.57
C PHE A 444 -57.35 33.14 -39.24
N ASP A 445 -57.91 34.34 -39.43
CA ASP A 445 -57.22 35.59 -39.05
C ASP A 445 -56.98 35.65 -37.53
N ARG A 446 -57.96 35.24 -36.71
CA ARG A 446 -57.80 35.19 -35.25
C ARG A 446 -56.83 34.12 -34.76
N ILE A 447 -56.81 32.93 -35.40
CA ILE A 447 -55.80 31.88 -35.17
C ILE A 447 -54.39 32.43 -35.48
N LYS A 448 -54.26 33.19 -36.57
CA LYS A 448 -53.00 33.81 -36.99
C LYS A 448 -52.54 34.92 -36.03
N GLU A 449 -53.45 35.74 -35.50
CA GLU A 449 -53.12 36.71 -34.45
C GLU A 449 -52.61 36.02 -33.18
N PHE A 450 -53.35 35.04 -32.65
CA PHE A 450 -52.95 34.26 -31.47
C PHE A 450 -51.60 33.54 -31.67
N ALA A 451 -51.39 32.88 -32.82
CA ALA A 451 -50.12 32.23 -33.13
C ALA A 451 -48.96 33.23 -33.26
N SER A 452 -49.22 34.46 -33.71
CA SER A 452 -48.22 35.53 -33.77
C SER A 452 -47.84 36.02 -32.37
N GLU A 453 -48.82 36.20 -31.48
CA GLU A 453 -48.62 36.63 -30.09
C GLU A 453 -47.80 35.59 -29.30
N GLN A 454 -48.12 34.30 -29.47
CA GLN A 454 -47.34 33.19 -28.91
C GLN A 454 -45.92 33.09 -29.49
N CYS A 455 -45.72 33.39 -30.78
CA CYS A 455 -44.38 33.51 -31.36
C CYS A 455 -43.56 34.63 -30.72
N SER A 456 -44.16 35.80 -30.45
CA SER A 456 -43.46 36.88 -29.74
C SER A 456 -43.13 36.51 -28.28
N SER A 457 -44.03 35.85 -27.57
CA SER A 457 -43.81 35.39 -26.19
C SER A 457 -42.64 34.39 -26.11
N THR A 458 -42.65 33.36 -26.96
CA THR A 458 -41.58 32.36 -27.04
C THR A 458 -40.25 32.95 -27.51
N GLN A 459 -40.25 33.94 -28.41
CA GLN A 459 -39.02 34.66 -28.82
C GLN A 459 -38.41 35.48 -27.68
N ILE A 460 -39.21 36.09 -26.80
CA ILE A 460 -38.71 36.77 -25.60
C ILE A 460 -38.06 35.77 -24.64
N LEU A 461 -38.70 34.62 -24.41
CA LEU A 461 -38.16 33.56 -23.57
C LEU A 461 -36.84 32.98 -24.13
N LEU A 462 -36.75 32.79 -25.45
CA LEU A 462 -35.53 32.35 -26.14
C LEU A 462 -34.37 33.34 -25.90
N ASN A 463 -34.65 34.64 -26.00
CA ASN A 463 -33.64 35.69 -25.80
C ASN A 463 -33.12 35.69 -24.36
N ASP A 464 -34.00 35.55 -23.36
CA ASP A 464 -33.63 35.45 -21.94
C ASP A 464 -32.74 34.21 -21.66
N ILE A 465 -33.13 33.04 -22.18
CA ILE A 465 -32.31 31.83 -22.12
C ILE A 465 -30.94 32.06 -22.78
N GLN A 466 -30.90 32.74 -23.93
CA GLN A 466 -29.64 33.00 -24.63
C GLN A 466 -28.74 33.97 -23.86
N THR A 467 -29.29 34.98 -23.16
CA THR A 467 -28.50 35.80 -22.23
C THR A 467 -27.94 35.01 -21.05
N LYS A 468 -28.71 34.05 -20.50
CA LYS A 468 -28.25 33.17 -19.41
C LYS A 468 -27.13 32.23 -19.87
N VAL A 469 -27.24 31.65 -21.07
CA VAL A 469 -26.18 30.83 -21.68
C VAL A 469 -24.90 31.64 -21.93
N THR A 470 -24.99 32.90 -22.38
CA THR A 470 -23.81 33.76 -22.54
C THR A 470 -23.19 34.20 -21.21
N SER A 471 -23.97 34.33 -20.13
CA SER A 471 -23.41 34.57 -18.79
C SER A 471 -22.64 33.34 -18.28
N ALA A 472 -23.27 32.16 -18.34
CA ALA A 472 -22.67 30.91 -17.86
C ALA A 472 -21.40 30.53 -18.62
N THR A 473 -21.34 30.78 -19.95
CA THR A 473 -20.12 30.55 -20.74
C THR A 473 -19.01 31.56 -20.43
N SER A 474 -19.33 32.79 -19.99
CA SER A 474 -18.32 33.74 -19.48
C SER A 474 -17.80 33.36 -18.09
N GLU A 475 -18.60 32.67 -17.26
CA GLU A 475 -18.18 32.16 -15.95
C GLU A 475 -17.33 30.89 -16.10
N LEU A 476 -17.68 30.02 -17.05
CA LEU A 476 -16.85 28.87 -17.43
C LEU A 476 -15.44 29.32 -17.84
N PHE A 477 -15.32 30.31 -18.73
CA PHE A 477 -14.02 30.82 -19.20
C PHE A 477 -13.12 31.32 -18.05
N LYS A 478 -13.68 32.07 -17.09
CA LYS A 478 -12.93 32.51 -15.88
C LYS A 478 -12.46 31.31 -15.05
N SER A 479 -13.30 30.29 -14.91
CA SER A 479 -12.97 29.07 -14.19
C SER A 479 -11.85 28.29 -14.87
N GLU A 480 -11.82 28.25 -16.21
CA GLU A 480 -10.74 27.65 -17.00
C GLU A 480 -9.41 28.41 -16.84
N ASP A 481 -9.44 29.75 -16.84
CA ASP A 481 -8.28 30.61 -16.57
C ASP A 481 -7.74 30.42 -15.13
N GLU A 482 -8.61 30.33 -14.13
CA GLU A 482 -8.21 30.03 -12.74
C GLU A 482 -7.57 28.64 -12.60
N ILE A 483 -8.13 27.62 -13.27
CA ILE A 483 -7.55 26.27 -13.33
C ILE A 483 -6.18 26.29 -14.04
N ALA A 484 -6.01 27.08 -15.09
CA ALA A 484 -4.73 27.23 -15.78
C ALA A 484 -3.67 27.91 -14.89
N TYR A 485 -4.07 28.94 -14.13
CA TYR A 485 -3.21 29.58 -13.14
C TYR A 485 -2.78 28.61 -12.02
N LEU A 486 -3.74 27.87 -11.44
CA LEU A 486 -3.46 26.89 -10.38
C LEU A 486 -2.54 25.76 -10.83
N LYS A 487 -2.72 25.23 -12.04
CA LYS A 487 -1.79 24.24 -12.64
C LYS A 487 -0.37 24.79 -12.77
N LYS A 488 -0.22 26.04 -13.20
CA LYS A 488 1.10 26.70 -13.30
C LYS A 488 1.72 26.93 -11.91
N HIS A 489 0.92 27.23 -10.90
CA HIS A 489 1.41 27.39 -9.53
C HIS A 489 1.85 26.05 -8.91
N LEU A 490 1.07 24.98 -9.08
CA LEU A 490 1.44 23.61 -8.67
C LEU A 490 2.78 23.19 -9.28
N HIS A 491 2.96 23.39 -10.59
CA HIS A 491 4.22 23.06 -11.24
C HIS A 491 5.42 23.87 -10.70
N SER A 492 5.19 25.11 -10.27
CA SER A 492 6.23 25.90 -9.59
C SER A 492 6.56 25.41 -8.18
N LEU A 493 5.67 24.65 -7.53
CA LEU A 493 5.91 24.03 -6.23
C LEU A 493 6.59 22.67 -6.39
N GLU A 494 6.20 21.87 -7.39
CA GLU A 494 6.89 20.63 -7.77
C GLU A 494 8.40 20.86 -7.98
N VAL A 495 8.77 21.91 -8.73
CA VAL A 495 10.17 22.29 -8.98
C VAL A 495 10.89 22.78 -7.71
N GLN A 496 10.17 23.34 -6.73
CA GLN A 496 10.76 23.72 -5.44
C GLN A 496 10.98 22.51 -4.53
N ILE A 497 10.04 21.55 -4.52
CA ILE A 497 10.15 20.29 -3.77
C ILE A 497 11.35 19.50 -4.29
N GLN A 498 11.44 19.26 -5.61
CA GLN A 498 12.57 18.53 -6.20
C GLN A 498 13.92 19.15 -5.82
N LYS A 499 14.03 20.48 -5.82
CA LYS A 499 15.26 21.17 -5.43
C LYS A 499 15.62 20.95 -3.94
N VAL A 500 14.62 20.86 -3.06
CA VAL A 500 14.84 20.55 -1.63
C VAL A 500 15.21 19.08 -1.45
N ASP A 501 14.60 18.16 -2.20
CA ASP A 501 14.99 16.75 -2.20
C ASP A 501 16.44 16.56 -2.69
N ASP A 502 16.84 17.26 -3.75
CA ASP A 502 18.23 17.27 -4.25
C ASP A 502 19.21 17.80 -3.17
N GLU A 503 18.87 18.91 -2.49
CA GLU A 503 19.68 19.48 -1.40
C GLU A 503 19.78 18.53 -0.18
N ILE A 504 18.70 17.80 0.15
CA ILE A 504 18.68 16.77 1.20
C ILE A 504 19.56 15.58 0.82
N VAL A 505 19.59 15.16 -0.45
CA VAL A 505 20.45 14.06 -0.91
C VAL A 505 21.93 14.42 -0.79
N ASP A 506 22.32 15.64 -1.20
CA ASP A 506 23.70 16.12 -1.07
C ASP A 506 24.15 16.26 0.39
N GLU A 507 23.31 16.78 1.29
CA GLU A 507 23.65 16.91 2.72
C GLU A 507 23.75 15.54 3.43
N ASN A 508 22.88 14.59 3.08
CA ASN A 508 22.99 13.21 3.56
C ASN A 508 24.28 12.54 3.06
N TYR A 509 24.66 12.74 1.79
CA TYR A 509 25.90 12.19 1.23
C TYR A 509 27.16 12.76 1.91
N ALA A 510 27.18 14.06 2.17
CA ALA A 510 28.27 14.71 2.93
C ALA A 510 28.35 14.21 4.38
N THR A 511 27.21 14.04 5.03
CA THR A 511 27.12 13.49 6.40
C THR A 511 27.61 12.04 6.46
N GLU A 512 27.26 11.23 5.47
CA GLU A 512 27.70 9.83 5.37
C GLU A 512 29.21 9.70 5.16
N GLN A 513 29.81 10.54 4.30
CA GLN A 513 31.28 10.57 4.20
C GLN A 513 31.95 10.95 5.52
N GLN A 514 31.41 11.92 6.26
CA GLN A 514 31.96 12.30 7.56
C GLN A 514 31.82 11.16 8.60
N ARG A 515 30.71 10.41 8.56
CA ARG A 515 30.50 9.22 9.41
C ARG A 515 31.56 8.15 9.12
N GLN A 516 31.79 7.82 7.85
CA GLN A 516 32.78 6.84 7.43
C GLN A 516 34.21 7.25 7.83
N GLN A 517 34.59 8.52 7.64
CA GLN A 517 35.89 9.03 8.08
C GLN A 517 36.09 8.84 9.59
N LYS A 518 35.14 9.30 10.42
CA LYS A 518 35.17 9.13 11.88
C LYS A 518 35.22 7.66 12.30
N GLN A 519 34.53 6.77 11.58
CA GLN A 519 34.58 5.34 11.89
C GLN A 519 35.98 4.75 11.60
N THR A 520 36.62 5.10 10.48
CA THR A 520 38.01 4.65 10.22
C THR A 520 39.03 5.21 11.22
N GLU A 521 38.80 6.42 11.75
CA GLU A 521 39.60 6.99 12.85
C GLU A 521 39.44 6.20 14.15
N ILE A 522 38.19 5.83 14.51
CA ILE A 522 37.89 4.98 15.68
C ILE A 522 38.53 3.60 15.54
N GLU A 523 38.42 2.95 14.38
CA GLU A 523 39.04 1.65 14.10
C GLU A 523 40.58 1.71 14.23
N HIS A 524 41.20 2.79 13.75
CA HIS A 524 42.64 3.02 13.91
C HIS A 524 43.04 3.24 15.38
N LEU A 525 42.24 3.98 16.15
CA LEU A 525 42.47 4.20 17.59
C LEU A 525 42.30 2.93 18.41
N LEU A 526 41.28 2.11 18.13
CA LEU A 526 41.08 0.79 18.77
C LEU A 526 42.28 -0.12 18.50
N HIS A 527 42.71 -0.23 17.24
CA HIS A 527 43.90 -1.01 16.87
C HIS A 527 45.22 -0.46 17.46
N GLY A 528 45.25 0.84 17.78
CA GLY A 528 46.32 1.46 18.57
C GLY A 528 46.29 1.01 20.04
N ASN A 529 45.11 0.99 20.65
CA ASN A 529 44.89 0.57 22.03
C ASN A 529 45.19 -0.93 22.23
N ASP A 530 44.79 -1.81 21.30
CA ASP A 530 45.12 -3.24 21.36
C ASP A 530 46.64 -3.47 21.46
N LYS A 531 47.43 -2.70 20.72
CA LYS A 531 48.91 -2.75 20.76
C LYS A 531 49.49 -2.20 22.06
N LEU A 532 48.76 -1.36 22.79
CA LEU A 532 49.15 -0.90 24.13
C LEU A 532 48.76 -1.94 25.19
N ILE A 533 47.57 -2.53 25.11
CA ILE A 533 47.11 -3.61 25.99
C ILE A 533 48.06 -4.81 25.90
N GLN A 534 48.43 -5.26 24.69
CA GLN A 534 49.42 -6.34 24.51
C GLN A 534 50.80 -6.00 25.11
N LYS A 535 51.23 -4.73 25.09
CA LYS A 535 52.48 -4.32 25.75
C LYS A 535 52.36 -4.35 27.27
N ILE A 536 51.23 -3.91 27.82
CA ILE A 536 50.93 -3.97 29.25
C ILE A 536 50.92 -5.43 29.72
N GLU A 537 50.13 -6.30 29.10
CA GLU A 537 50.09 -7.73 29.44
C GLU A 537 51.48 -8.39 29.42
N ASN A 538 52.31 -8.08 28.41
CA ASN A 538 53.65 -8.63 28.32
C ASN A 538 54.59 -8.08 29.41
N SER A 539 54.40 -6.82 29.83
CA SER A 539 55.13 -6.26 30.98
C SER A 539 54.66 -6.83 32.32
N GLU A 540 53.37 -7.14 32.48
CA GLU A 540 52.83 -7.80 33.68
C GLU A 540 53.32 -9.25 33.79
N LYS A 541 53.32 -10.00 32.68
CA LYS A 541 53.90 -11.35 32.61
C LYS A 541 55.38 -11.34 32.99
N MET A 542 56.14 -10.32 32.57
CA MET A 542 57.54 -10.13 32.95
C MET A 542 57.73 -9.70 34.41
N ALA A 543 56.81 -8.91 34.96
CA ALA A 543 56.83 -8.53 36.37
C ALA A 543 56.54 -9.73 37.29
N GLU A 544 55.61 -10.60 36.92
CA GLU A 544 55.27 -11.79 37.70
C GLU A 544 56.39 -12.85 37.65
N THR A 545 57.08 -13.04 36.51
CA THR A 545 58.25 -13.93 36.46
C THR A 545 59.41 -13.43 37.31
N LEU A 546 59.70 -12.12 37.28
CA LEU A 546 60.71 -11.50 38.16
C LEU A 546 60.33 -11.61 39.65
N LYS A 547 59.04 -11.51 39.98
CA LYS A 547 58.52 -11.68 41.34
C LYS A 547 58.66 -13.12 41.84
N ASP A 548 58.41 -14.10 40.97
CA ASP A 548 58.61 -15.52 41.27
C ASP A 548 60.10 -15.88 41.39
N GLU A 549 60.97 -15.26 40.59
CA GLU A 549 62.43 -15.41 40.69
C GLU A 549 62.97 -14.81 42.00
N ASN A 550 62.56 -13.57 42.34
CA ASN A 550 62.88 -12.95 43.64
C ASN A 550 62.39 -13.82 44.81
N ARG A 551 61.22 -14.45 44.70
CA ARG A 551 60.69 -15.37 45.72
C ARG A 551 61.56 -16.63 45.86
N ARG A 552 62.07 -17.20 44.76
CA ARG A 552 63.03 -18.33 44.79
C ARG A 552 64.34 -17.93 45.45
N ILE A 553 64.88 -16.75 45.10
CA ILE A 553 66.10 -16.21 45.70
C ILE A 553 65.92 -16.01 47.21
N PHE A 554 64.80 -15.41 47.65
CA PHE A 554 64.50 -15.23 49.07
C PHE A 554 64.41 -16.55 49.84
N ILE A 555 63.73 -17.56 49.28
CA ILE A 555 63.65 -18.91 49.88
C ILE A 555 65.05 -19.55 49.96
N GLY A 556 65.90 -19.39 48.94
CA GLY A 556 67.28 -19.85 48.96
C GLY A 556 68.10 -19.24 50.10
N ILE A 557 68.07 -17.91 50.22
CA ILE A 557 68.74 -17.15 51.29
C ILE A 557 68.23 -17.59 52.68
N GLN A 558 66.91 -17.82 52.82
CA GLN A 558 66.34 -18.27 54.09
C GLN A 558 66.84 -19.68 54.47
N VAL A 559 66.89 -20.62 53.51
CA VAL A 559 67.41 -21.98 53.75
C VAL A 559 68.91 -21.97 54.09
N GLU A 560 69.70 -21.11 53.44
CA GLU A 560 71.12 -20.92 53.74
C GLU A 560 71.31 -20.34 55.16
N ALA A 561 70.56 -19.31 55.53
CA ALA A 561 70.59 -18.71 56.86
C ALA A 561 70.18 -19.70 57.97
N ASP A 562 69.13 -20.50 57.75
CA ASP A 562 68.71 -21.58 58.66
C ASP A 562 69.78 -22.68 58.77
N GLY A 563 70.53 -22.96 57.70
CA GLY A 563 71.67 -23.87 57.69
C GLY A 563 72.82 -23.36 58.57
N LEU A 564 73.27 -22.12 58.32
CA LEU A 564 74.31 -21.45 59.10
C LEU A 564 73.93 -21.30 60.58
N LEU A 565 72.65 -21.04 60.88
CA LEU A 565 72.16 -20.97 62.26
C LEU A 565 72.24 -22.33 62.97
N LYS A 566 71.83 -23.43 62.30
CA LYS A 566 71.96 -24.80 62.85
C LYS A 566 73.42 -25.20 63.06
N GLU A 567 74.31 -24.84 62.14
CA GLU A 567 75.74 -25.09 62.31
C GLU A 567 76.33 -24.29 63.47
N LYS A 568 75.96 -23.01 63.62
CA LYS A 568 76.37 -22.18 64.76
C LYS A 568 75.87 -22.73 66.09
N ILE A 569 74.62 -23.19 66.18
CA ILE A 569 74.07 -23.87 67.37
C ILE A 569 74.87 -25.13 67.69
N LYS A 570 75.22 -25.94 66.68
CA LYS A 570 76.07 -27.13 66.87
C LYS A 570 77.48 -26.79 67.37
N GLN A 571 78.09 -25.71 66.87
CA GLN A 571 79.37 -25.20 67.37
C GLN A 571 79.26 -24.72 68.82
N GLN A 572 78.18 -24.04 69.20
CA GLN A 572 77.93 -23.63 70.59
C GLN A 572 77.76 -24.84 71.52
N SER A 573 76.97 -25.86 71.14
CA SER A 573 76.82 -27.06 71.99
C SER A 573 78.13 -27.85 72.18
N LEU A 574 79.03 -27.81 71.20
CA LEU A 574 80.38 -28.38 71.33
C LEU A 574 81.26 -27.57 72.29
N GLN A 575 81.15 -26.24 72.27
CA GLN A 575 81.84 -25.36 73.22
C GLN A 575 81.30 -25.51 74.65
N GLU A 576 79.99 -25.65 74.82
CA GLU A 576 79.34 -25.92 76.11
C GLU A 576 79.76 -27.29 76.68
N SER A 577 79.83 -28.33 75.85
CA SER A 577 80.35 -29.65 76.27
C SER A 577 81.81 -29.58 76.74
N ALA A 578 82.67 -28.88 75.99
CA ALA A 578 84.08 -28.70 76.37
C ALA A 578 84.25 -27.85 77.65
N LEU A 579 83.35 -26.89 77.89
CA LEU A 579 83.32 -26.15 79.16
C LEU A 579 82.91 -27.05 80.33
N GLN A 580 81.92 -27.93 80.16
CA GLN A 580 81.52 -28.88 81.20
C GLN A 580 82.64 -29.88 81.54
N GLU A 581 83.38 -30.38 80.55
CA GLU A 581 84.57 -31.22 80.78
C GLU A 581 85.66 -30.47 81.57
N LEU A 582 85.91 -29.20 81.25
CA LEU A 582 86.85 -28.36 82.00
C LEU A 582 86.36 -28.05 83.43
N GLU A 583 85.06 -27.80 83.63
CA GLU A 583 84.49 -27.62 84.97
C GLU A 583 84.57 -28.89 85.82
N GLN A 584 84.35 -30.07 85.21
CA GLN A 584 84.54 -31.35 85.88
C GLN A 584 86.01 -31.56 86.28
N LEU A 585 86.97 -31.35 85.37
CA LEU A 585 88.40 -31.43 85.66
C LEU A 585 88.83 -30.45 86.77
N ILE A 586 88.29 -29.23 86.76
CA ILE A 586 88.51 -28.24 87.84
C ILE A 586 87.91 -28.73 89.16
N GLY A 587 86.77 -29.42 89.13
CA GLY A 587 86.16 -30.08 90.30
C GLY A 587 87.02 -31.23 90.85
N GLU A 588 87.54 -32.09 89.98
CA GLU A 588 88.44 -33.20 90.33
C GLU A 588 89.75 -32.69 90.93
N VAL A 589 90.37 -31.67 90.33
CA VAL A 589 91.57 -31.00 90.86
C VAL A 589 91.29 -30.34 92.22
N LYS A 590 90.15 -29.65 92.39
CA LYS A 590 89.74 -29.09 93.69
C LYS A 590 89.57 -30.18 94.75
N ASN A 591 89.01 -31.34 94.40
CA ASN A 591 88.87 -32.48 95.31
C ASN A 591 90.23 -33.12 95.65
N ALA A 592 91.14 -33.27 94.67
CA ALA A 592 92.50 -33.74 94.91
C ALA A 592 93.28 -32.82 95.87
N ILE A 593 93.19 -31.49 95.67
CA ILE A 593 93.77 -30.49 96.58
C ILE A 593 93.14 -30.56 97.99
N LYS A 594 91.85 -30.86 98.07
CA LYS A 594 91.13 -31.01 99.35
C LYS A 594 91.54 -32.27 100.13
N ASN A 595 91.97 -33.32 99.43
CA ASN A 595 92.48 -34.57 100.03
C ASN A 595 93.98 -34.51 100.39
N LEU A 596 94.65 -33.38 100.13
CA LEU A 596 96.05 -33.10 100.50
C LEU A 596 96.15 -32.14 101.72
N LYS A 597 95.08 -32.05 102.51
CA LYS A 597 94.98 -31.28 103.76
C LYS A 597 94.30 -32.11 104.85
#